data_AF-A0A920UY60-F1
#
_entry.id   AF-A0A920UY60-F1
#
_cell.length_a   1.000
_cell.length_b   1.000
_cell.length_c   1.000
_cell.angle_alpha   90.00
_cell.angle_beta   90.00
_cell.angle_gamma   90.00
#
_symmetry.space_group_name_H-M   'P 1'
#
loop_
_entity.id
_entity.type
_entity.pdbx_description
1 polymer ?
#
loop_
_entity_poly.entity_id
_entity_poly.type
_entity_poly.pdbx_seq_one_letter_code
_entity_poly.pdbx_strand_id
1 'polypeptide(L)'
;MRPDFVIGDRDGTTCAQGVTRQLERILKQQGYSVSINDPYKGVELVRAYSDPQVGRHSVQLEVNRRLYMNEKTREPIAKFPEIQRVLGQAVGALLEWDSSKATTF
;
A
#
# COMPACT_ATOMS: atom_id res chain seq x y z
N MET A 1 17.88 3.33 6.49
CA MET A 1 16.78 4.30 6.66
C MET A 1 15.47 3.55 6.44
N ARG A 2 14.44 3.71 7.29
CA ARG A 2 13.14 3.04 7.06
C ARG A 2 12.42 3.73 5.89
N PRO A 3 11.80 2.97 4.96
CA PRO A 3 11.04 3.56 3.86
C PRO A 3 9.86 4.39 4.38
N ASP A 4 9.31 5.24 3.52
CA ASP A 4 8.10 6.03 3.80
C ASP A 4 6.87 5.12 3.84
N PHE A 5 6.81 4.15 2.92
CA PHE A 5 5.75 3.16 2.85
C PHE A 5 6.30 1.73 2.68
N VAL A 6 5.60 0.76 3.24
CA VAL A 6 5.84 -0.67 2.98
C VAL A 6 4.55 -1.31 2.48
N ILE A 7 4.63 -2.00 1.33
CA ILE A 7 3.51 -2.75 0.77
C ILE A 7 3.74 -4.23 1.07
N GLY A 8 2.79 -4.89 1.73
CA GLY A 8 2.84 -6.32 2.07
C GLY A 8 1.72 -7.10 1.40
N ASP A 9 2.07 -7.96 0.43
CA ASP A 9 1.14 -8.82 -0.30
C ASP A 9 1.46 -10.32 -0.17
N ARG A 10 2.24 -10.66 0.87
CA ARG A 10 2.74 -12.00 1.19
C ARG A 10 3.46 -12.62 0.01
N ASP A 11 4.44 -11.90 -0.54
CA ASP A 11 5.23 -12.32 -1.69
C ASP A 11 4.34 -12.65 -2.92
N GLY A 12 3.30 -11.84 -3.14
CA GLY A 12 2.37 -11.96 -4.28
C GLY A 12 1.25 -13.00 -4.11
N THR A 13 1.05 -13.55 -2.92
CA THR A 13 0.03 -14.59 -2.69
C THR A 13 -1.34 -14.07 -2.29
N THR A 14 -1.47 -12.82 -1.83
CA THR A 14 -2.74 -12.29 -1.31
C THR A 14 -3.43 -11.29 -2.23
N CYS A 15 -2.76 -10.80 -3.26
CA CYS A 15 -3.39 -9.98 -4.31
C CYS A 15 -2.71 -10.19 -5.66
N ALA A 16 -3.40 -9.80 -6.74
CA ALA A 16 -2.77 -9.78 -8.05
C ALA A 16 -1.62 -8.76 -8.07
N GLN A 17 -0.53 -9.07 -8.80
CA GLN A 17 0.66 -8.21 -8.90
C GLN A 17 0.33 -6.79 -9.39
N GLY A 18 -0.74 -6.63 -10.18
CA GLY A 18 -1.24 -5.33 -10.62
C GLY A 18 -1.63 -4.39 -9.48
N VAL A 19 -2.19 -4.93 -8.39
CA VAL A 19 -2.57 -4.16 -7.18
C VAL A 19 -1.31 -3.56 -6.53
N THR A 20 -0.32 -4.40 -6.25
CA THR A 20 0.95 -4.00 -5.63
C THR A 20 1.69 -2.97 -6.48
N ARG A 21 1.80 -3.22 -7.79
CA ARG A 21 2.47 -2.28 -8.72
C ARG A 21 1.77 -0.94 -8.84
N GLN A 22 0.44 -0.93 -8.86
CA GLN A 22 -0.32 0.32 -8.94
C GLN A 22 -0.12 1.17 -7.68
N LEU A 23 -0.16 0.55 -6.50
CA LEU A 23 0.16 1.22 -5.24
C LEU A 23 1.58 1.78 -5.23
N GLU A 24 2.56 0.95 -5.57
CA GLU A 24 3.97 1.35 -5.62
C GLU A 24 4.17 2.55 -6.55
N ARG A 25 3.60 2.49 -7.76
CA ARG A 25 3.71 3.55 -8.76
C ARG A 25 3.14 4.87 -8.24
N ILE A 26 1.95 4.86 -7.66
CA ILE A 26 1.29 6.08 -7.16
C ILE A 26 2.13 6.72 -6.05
N LEU A 27 2.58 5.92 -5.09
CA LEU A 27 3.37 6.42 -3.96
C LEU A 27 4.74 6.96 -4.42
N LYS A 28 5.43 6.24 -5.30
CA LYS A 28 6.71 6.71 -5.88
C LYS A 28 6.55 7.98 -6.72
N GLN A 29 5.44 8.13 -7.46
CA GLN A 29 5.14 9.35 -8.23
C GLN A 29 4.91 10.58 -7.35
N GLN A 30 4.49 10.39 -6.09
CA GLN A 30 4.41 11.47 -5.10
C GLN A 30 5.76 11.74 -4.40
N GLY A 31 6.84 11.04 -4.78
CA GLY A 31 8.19 11.24 -4.25
C GLY A 31 8.52 10.43 -2.99
N TYR A 32 7.68 9.46 -2.61
CA TYR A 32 7.91 8.64 -1.42
C TYR A 32 8.79 7.43 -1.71
N SER A 33 9.62 7.05 -0.73
CA SER A 33 10.34 5.78 -0.74
C SER A 33 9.40 4.62 -0.39
N VAL A 34 9.41 3.56 -1.20
CA VAL A 34 8.51 2.41 -1.05
C VAL A 34 9.32 1.12 -1.07
N SER A 35 9.08 0.25 -0.08
CA SER A 35 9.55 -1.14 -0.09
C SER A 35 8.37 -2.09 -0.25
N ILE A 36 8.63 -3.28 -0.82
CA ILE A 36 7.65 -4.35 -0.97
C ILE A 36 8.12 -5.54 -0.16
N ASN A 37 7.24 -6.06 0.71
CA ASN A 37 7.49 -7.25 1.54
C ASN A 37 8.74 -7.17 2.44
N ASP A 38 9.24 -5.97 2.73
CA ASP A 38 10.39 -5.74 3.59
C ASP A 38 10.22 -4.48 4.45
N PRO A 39 10.36 -4.59 5.79
CA PRO A 39 10.52 -5.82 6.58
C PRO A 39 9.19 -6.56 6.81
N TYR A 40 8.08 -6.02 6.31
CA TYR A 40 6.73 -6.51 6.58
C TYR A 40 6.08 -7.06 5.31
N LYS A 41 5.83 -8.36 5.29
CA LYS A 41 5.22 -9.07 4.17
C LYS A 41 3.69 -9.04 4.15
N GLY A 42 3.07 -8.44 5.14
CA GLY A 42 1.67 -8.66 5.45
C GLY A 42 1.49 -9.72 6.54
N VAL A 43 0.57 -9.44 7.46
CA VAL A 43 0.25 -10.31 8.60
C VAL A 43 -0.85 -11.33 8.27
N GLU A 44 -1.20 -12.18 9.23
CA GLU A 44 -2.17 -13.27 9.08
C GLU A 44 -3.54 -12.80 8.55
N LEU A 45 -4.00 -11.61 8.90
CA LEU A 45 -5.26 -11.05 8.39
C LEU A 45 -5.25 -10.87 6.87
N VAL A 46 -4.13 -10.43 6.29
CA VAL A 46 -3.99 -10.26 4.83
C VAL A 46 -4.16 -11.61 4.13
N ARG A 47 -3.59 -12.68 4.70
CA ARG A 47 -3.74 -14.04 4.20
C ARG A 47 -5.18 -14.53 4.34
N ALA A 48 -5.72 -14.46 5.56
CA ALA A 48 -7.03 -15.02 5.91
C ALA A 48 -8.19 -14.40 5.11
N TYR A 49 -8.07 -13.14 4.72
CA TYR A 49 -9.10 -12.42 3.96
C TYR A 49 -8.74 -12.23 2.48
N SER A 50 -7.80 -13.02 1.96
CA SER A 50 -7.49 -13.07 0.54
C SER A 50 -7.98 -14.38 -0.08
N ASP A 51 -8.40 -14.29 -1.34
CA ASP A 51 -8.58 -15.42 -2.24
C ASP A 51 -8.50 -14.87 -3.68
N PRO A 52 -7.28 -14.62 -4.20
CA PRO A 52 -7.12 -14.01 -5.52
C PRO A 52 -7.74 -14.83 -6.66
N GLN A 53 -7.90 -16.15 -6.48
CA GLN A 53 -8.50 -17.04 -7.49
C GLN A 53 -9.98 -16.74 -7.71
N VAL A 54 -10.68 -16.24 -6.68
CA VAL A 54 -12.09 -15.81 -6.77
C VAL A 54 -12.23 -14.28 -6.79
N GLY A 55 -11.15 -13.56 -7.09
CA GLY A 55 -11.15 -12.09 -7.21
C GLY A 55 -11.12 -11.34 -5.88
N ARG A 56 -10.83 -12.01 -4.75
CA ARG A 56 -10.68 -11.36 -3.45
C ARG A 56 -9.21 -11.04 -3.19
N HIS A 57 -8.87 -9.77 -3.20
CA HIS A 57 -7.49 -9.31 -3.01
C HIS A 57 -7.32 -8.63 -1.64
N SER A 58 -6.21 -8.91 -0.98
CA SER A 58 -5.83 -8.28 0.28
C SER A 58 -4.39 -7.83 0.23
N VAL A 59 -4.13 -6.60 0.68
CA VAL A 59 -2.80 -5.98 0.70
C VAL A 59 -2.68 -5.16 1.99
N GLN A 60 -1.50 -5.20 2.61
CA GLN A 60 -1.15 -4.35 3.74
C GLN A 60 -0.35 -3.16 3.25
N LEU A 61 -0.70 -1.96 3.73
CA LEU A 61 0.07 -0.74 3.50
C LEU A 61 0.48 -0.17 4.84
N GLU A 62 1.77 -0.10 5.09
CA GLU A 62 2.32 0.57 6.26
C GLU A 62 2.81 1.96 5.91
N VAL A 63 2.52 2.91 6.81
CA VAL A 63 2.90 4.32 6.67
C VAL A 63 3.85 4.67 7.80
N ASN A 64 5.02 5.21 7.45
CA ASN A 64 5.98 5.67 8.44
C ASN A 64 5.40 6.85 9.25
N ARG A 65 5.34 6.70 10.58
CA ARG A 65 4.70 7.67 11.49
C ARG A 65 5.25 9.09 11.36
N ARG A 66 6.55 9.22 11.06
CA ARG A 66 7.20 10.53 10.83
C ARG A 66 6.55 11.37 9.73
N LEU A 67 5.77 10.75 8.84
CA LEU A 67 5.09 11.44 7.74
C LEU A 67 3.83 12.18 8.18
N TYR A 68 3.19 11.74 9.26
CA TYR A 68 1.86 12.23 9.62
C TYR A 68 1.69 12.58 11.10
N MET A 69 2.58 12.15 11.99
CA MET A 69 2.47 12.44 13.42
C MET A 69 3.83 12.61 14.11
N ASN A 70 3.82 13.34 15.22
CA ASN A 70 4.92 13.33 16.17
C ASN A 70 4.88 12.00 16.95
N GLU A 71 5.94 11.19 16.87
CA GLU A 71 5.94 9.85 17.49
C GLU A 71 5.87 9.87 19.03
N LYS A 72 6.31 10.96 19.67
CA LYS A 72 6.27 11.12 21.13
C LYS A 72 4.90 11.60 21.60
N THR A 73 4.38 12.68 21.02
CA THR A 73 3.11 13.29 21.47
C THR A 73 1.88 12.63 20.85
N ARG A 74 2.06 11.91 19.74
CA ARG A 74 1.00 11.31 18.90
C ARG A 74 0.09 12.33 18.22
N GLU A 75 0.45 13.60 18.26
CA GLU A 75 -0.30 14.65 17.59
C GLU A 75 0.01 14.65 16.08
N PRO A 76 -0.97 14.95 15.23
CA PRO A 76 -0.75 15.16 13.80
C PRO A 76 0.26 16.28 13.55
N ILE A 77 1.11 16.11 12.53
CA ILE A 77 1.97 17.20 12.04
C ILE A 77 1.30 17.91 10.85
N ALA A 78 1.84 19.06 10.44
CA ALA A 78 1.31 19.84 9.32
C ALA A 78 1.15 19.06 7.99
N LYS A 79 1.93 17.99 7.80
CA LYS A 79 1.86 17.10 6.63
C LYS A 79 0.74 16.05 6.69
N PHE A 80 0.03 15.90 7.81
CA PHE A 80 -1.04 14.92 7.95
C PHE A 80 -2.10 15.00 6.82
N PRO A 81 -2.62 16.18 6.44
CA PRO A 81 -3.61 16.28 5.36
C PRO A 81 -3.06 15.82 4.01
N GLU A 82 -1.75 15.99 3.76
CA GLU A 82 -1.09 15.52 2.55
C GLU A 82 -1.11 13.99 2.47
N ILE A 83 -0.75 13.32 3.57
CA ILE A 83 -0.77 11.85 3.65
C ILE A 83 -2.20 11.32 3.49
N GLN A 84 -3.19 11.97 4.10
CA GLN A 84 -4.60 11.60 3.90
C GLN A 84 -5.02 11.71 2.42
N ARG A 85 -4.63 12.79 1.73
CA ARG A 85 -4.90 12.96 0.30
C ARG A 85 -4.24 11.87 -0.54
N VAL A 86 -2.97 11.57 -0.27
CA VAL A 86 -2.19 10.54 -1.00
C VAL A 86 -2.82 9.16 -0.82
N LEU A 87 -3.21 8.80 0.41
CA LEU A 87 -3.89 7.54 0.68
C LEU A 87 -5.26 7.47 0.00
N GLY A 88 -6.02 8.58 0.00
CA GLY A 88 -7.28 8.66 -0.74
C GLY A 88 -7.11 8.43 -2.24
N GLN A 89 -6.07 9.01 -2.84
CA GLN A 89 -5.73 8.78 -4.25
C GLN A 89 -5.32 7.33 -4.54
N ALA A 90 -4.52 6.73 -3.65
CA ALA A 90 -4.11 5.33 -3.77
C ALA A 90 -5.33 4.39 -3.72
N VAL A 91 -6.24 4.59 -2.77
CA VAL A 91 -7.48 3.81 -2.67
C VAL A 91 -8.39 4.03 -3.89
N GLY A 92 -8.58 5.28 -4.31
CA GLY A 92 -9.39 5.59 -5.50
C GLY A 92 -8.88 4.88 -6.75
N ALA A 93 -7.56 4.89 -6.97
CA ALA A 93 -6.95 4.21 -8.10
C ALA A 93 -7.04 2.67 -8.02
N LEU A 94 -7.16 2.09 -6.83
CA LEU A 94 -7.44 0.66 -6.66
C LEU A 94 -8.90 0.31 -6.90
N LEU A 95 -9.85 1.22 -6.65
CA LEU A 95 -11.26 1.01 -6.99
C LEU A 95 -11.49 1.04 -8.50
N GLU A 96 -10.67 1.81 -9.23
CA GLU A 96 -10.66 1.82 -10.70
C GLU A 96 -9.80 0.69 -11.30
N TRP A 97 -9.04 -0.02 -10.47
CA TRP A 97 -8.20 -1.12 -10.93
C TRP A 97 -9.07 -2.29 -11.35
N ASP A 98 -8.94 -2.67 -12.62
CA ASP A 98 -9.64 -3.78 -13.22
C ASP A 98 -8.64 -4.90 -13.53
N SER A 99 -8.90 -6.08 -12.98
CA SER A 99 -8.08 -7.28 -13.19
C SER A 99 -8.08 -7.73 -14.66
N SER A 100 -9.07 -7.34 -15.47
CA SER A 100 -9.14 -7.63 -16.90
C SER A 100 -8.10 -6.87 -17.74
N LYS A 101 -7.53 -5.78 -17.19
CA LYS A 101 -6.52 -4.95 -17.86
C LYS A 101 -5.07 -5.38 -17.56
N ALA A 102 -4.87 -6.47 -16.82
CA ALA A 102 -3.56 -6.92 -16.36
C ALA A 102 -2.81 -7.86 -17.34
N THR A 103 -3.36 -8.15 -18.53
CA THR A 103 -2.81 -9.14 -19.49
C THR A 103 -1.78 -8.56 -20.47
N THR A 104 -0.98 -7.58 -20.08
CA THR A 104 0.13 -7.14 -20.94
C THR A 104 1.31 -6.81 -20.06
N PHE A 105 2.26 -7.74 -20.00
CA PHE A 105 3.71 -7.62 -20.23
C PHE A 105 4.40 -8.87 -19.67
#